data_AF-A0A5C1YR71-F1
#
_entry.id   AF-A0A5C1YR71-F1
#
_cell.length_a   1.000
_cell.length_b   1.000
_cell.length_c   1.000
_cell.angle_alpha   90.00
_cell.angle_beta   90.00
_cell.angle_gamma   90.00
#
_symmetry.space_group_name_H-M   'P 1'
#
loop_
_entity.id
_entity.type
_entity.pdbx_description
1 polymer ?
#
loop_
_entity_poly.entity_id
_entity_poly.type
_entity_poly.pdbx_seq_one_letter_code
_entity_poly.pdbx_strand_id
1 'polypeptide(L)'
;MGERKQKQISKKKFLALPENKYCCYCGEVATTVDHFPPRNIFHNRKYPEGYIYPCCFSCNSSKKNDEQSIGFILSLMDWNMEEKEDDFLIRYKAIKNNNPKLLEEFQQLSKIQSKKILRHRLGSQNTVIKLGMLDWTVFTCGPEVTRLLNELCVWFAQTGYFKHNLEIFSGEVISYKIPSEYVNEQNFWNIIEKMVGIPIIVETGHNISNQFFYRYFSTKGGFFSIFQFGAPQYLFLICALSERHTPTYSDLPSGWSRSGPIGPKIRFDN
;
A
#
# COMPACT_ATOMS: atom_id res chain seq x y z
N MET A 1 -10.60 33.91 8.18
CA MET A 1 -9.35 33.58 7.45
C MET A 1 -9.62 32.28 6.68
N GLY A 2 -9.55 32.26 5.34
CA GLY A 2 -10.04 31.11 4.55
C GLY A 2 -9.21 29.84 4.75
N GLU A 3 -9.88 28.67 4.72
CA GLU A 3 -9.28 27.33 4.93
C GLU A 3 -8.04 27.07 4.06
N ARG A 4 -8.02 27.58 2.83
CA ARG A 4 -6.88 27.45 1.91
C ARG A 4 -5.60 28.07 2.49
N LYS A 5 -5.71 29.22 3.16
CA LYS A 5 -4.58 29.92 3.78
C LYS A 5 -4.07 29.13 5.00
N GLN A 6 -4.97 28.57 5.80
CA GLN A 6 -4.61 27.70 6.93
C GLN A 6 -3.89 26.43 6.47
N LYS A 7 -4.40 25.75 5.44
CA LYS A 7 -3.74 24.57 4.85
C LYS A 7 -2.34 24.90 4.31
N GLN A 8 -2.17 26.03 3.65
CA GLN A 8 -0.85 26.48 3.17
C GLN A 8 0.12 26.78 4.33
N ILE A 9 -0.36 27.42 5.39
CA ILE A 9 0.46 27.70 6.58
C ILE A 9 0.88 26.38 7.25
N SER A 10 -0.04 25.44 7.43
CA SER A 10 0.25 24.12 7.99
C SER A 10 1.30 23.37 7.17
N LYS A 11 1.17 23.37 5.85
CA LYS A 11 2.15 22.77 4.94
C LYS A 11 3.54 23.40 5.09
N LYS A 12 3.61 24.74 5.10
CA LYS A 12 4.88 25.46 5.27
C LYS A 12 5.54 25.16 6.62
N LYS A 13 4.75 25.09 7.69
CA LYS A 13 5.24 24.71 9.03
C LYS A 13 5.81 23.29 9.04
N PHE A 14 5.09 22.33 8.44
CA PHE A 14 5.54 20.94 8.36
C PHE A 14 6.88 20.80 7.63
N LEU A 15 7.04 21.46 6.48
CA LEU A 15 8.27 21.42 5.68
C LEU A 15 9.43 22.24 6.27
N ALA A 16 9.16 23.13 7.23
CA ALA A 16 10.19 23.89 7.92
C ALA A 16 10.86 23.10 9.06
N LEU A 17 10.30 21.96 9.46
CA LEU A 17 10.91 21.08 10.45
C LEU A 17 12.21 20.46 9.88
N PRO A 18 13.33 20.45 10.63
CA PRO A 18 14.61 19.93 10.14
C PRO A 18 14.53 18.52 9.55
N GLU A 19 13.79 17.62 10.18
CA GLU A 19 13.56 16.23 9.76
C GLU A 19 12.75 16.13 8.45
N ASN A 20 12.01 17.17 8.07
CA ASN A 20 11.14 17.19 6.89
C ASN A 20 11.73 18.00 5.72
N LYS A 21 13.00 18.38 5.81
CA LYS A 21 13.67 19.18 4.78
C LYS A 21 13.83 18.45 3.44
N TYR A 22 13.92 17.12 3.48
CA TYR A 22 14.23 16.28 2.34
C TYR A 22 13.09 15.31 2.02
N CYS A 23 12.94 14.99 0.74
CA CYS A 23 11.96 14.06 0.22
C CYS A 23 12.24 12.66 0.76
N CYS A 24 11.27 12.06 1.45
CA CYS A 24 11.42 10.72 2.02
C CYS A 24 11.61 9.62 0.96
N TYR A 25 11.34 9.91 -0.30
CA TYR A 25 11.49 8.97 -1.42
C TYR A 25 12.86 9.05 -2.11
N CYS A 26 13.40 10.25 -2.32
CA CYS A 26 14.57 10.45 -3.18
C CYS A 26 15.67 11.35 -2.61
N GLY A 27 15.52 11.89 -1.39
CA GLY A 27 16.52 12.74 -0.75
C GLY A 27 16.61 14.18 -1.25
N GLU A 28 15.95 14.53 -2.36
CA GLU A 28 15.90 15.92 -2.86
C GLU A 28 15.17 16.86 -1.88
N VAL A 29 15.33 18.18 -2.03
CA VAL A 29 14.60 19.14 -1.18
C VAL A 29 13.09 18.94 -1.28
N ALA A 30 12.43 18.81 -0.13
CA ALA A 30 10.98 18.65 -0.05
C ALA A 30 10.27 19.97 -0.34
N THR A 31 9.45 19.99 -1.41
CA THR A 31 8.67 21.17 -1.83
C THR A 31 7.16 20.94 -1.69
N THR A 32 6.78 19.71 -1.39
CA THR A 32 5.40 19.26 -1.23
C THR A 32 5.24 18.35 -0.03
N VAL A 33 3.99 18.03 0.28
CA VAL A 33 3.67 16.97 1.24
C VAL A 33 2.93 15.90 0.50
N ASP A 34 3.24 14.66 0.83
CA ASP A 34 2.55 13.49 0.32
C ASP A 34 1.68 12.86 1.42
N HIS A 35 0.55 12.27 1.03
CA HIS A 35 -0.33 11.56 1.94
C HIS A 35 -0.25 10.08 1.61
N PHE A 36 0.38 9.31 2.49
CA PHE A 36 0.58 7.89 2.26
C PHE A 36 0.15 7.03 3.45
N PRO A 37 -0.78 6.08 3.29
CA PRO A 37 -1.38 5.65 2.03
C PRO A 37 -2.27 6.72 1.34
N PRO A 38 -2.46 6.65 0.00
CA PRO A 38 -3.19 7.67 -0.75
C PRO A 38 -4.63 7.84 -0.28
N ARG A 39 -5.11 9.07 -0.15
CA ARG A 39 -6.43 9.37 0.43
C ARG A 39 -7.61 8.74 -0.31
N ASN A 40 -7.46 8.47 -1.61
CA ASN A 40 -8.49 7.90 -2.48
C ASN A 40 -8.77 6.40 -2.20
N ILE A 41 -7.90 5.72 -1.46
CA ILE A 41 -8.13 4.32 -1.08
C ILE A 41 -9.08 4.20 0.13
N PHE A 42 -9.25 5.29 0.89
CA PHE A 42 -10.06 5.30 2.11
C PHE A 42 -11.52 5.67 1.82
N HIS A 43 -12.45 4.98 2.47
CA HIS A 43 -13.89 5.26 2.41
C HIS A 43 -14.18 6.68 2.86
N ASN A 44 -14.98 7.39 2.07
CA ASN A 44 -15.31 8.80 2.31
C ASN A 44 -14.07 9.71 2.49
N ARG A 45 -12.90 9.26 2.00
CA ARG A 45 -11.61 9.92 2.19
C ARG A 45 -11.26 10.15 3.67
N LYS A 46 -11.69 9.25 4.57
CA LYS A 46 -11.27 9.21 5.97
C LYS A 46 -9.95 8.47 6.08
N TYR A 47 -8.84 9.16 5.84
CA TYR A 47 -7.47 8.65 5.92
C TYR A 47 -6.91 8.87 7.33
N PRO A 48 -5.79 8.24 7.75
CA PRO A 48 -5.28 8.44 9.10
C PRO A 48 -4.52 9.77 9.25
N GLU A 49 -4.79 10.50 10.34
CA GLU A 49 -4.07 11.73 10.69
C GLU A 49 -2.59 11.44 10.97
N GLY A 50 -1.71 12.38 10.58
CA GLY A 50 -0.26 12.23 10.79
C GLY A 50 0.42 11.28 9.79
N TYR A 51 -0.26 10.84 8.73
CA TYR A 51 0.31 10.11 7.60
C TYR A 51 0.64 11.06 6.44
N ILE A 52 1.45 12.06 6.79
CA ILE A 52 1.96 13.08 5.88
C ILE A 52 3.48 13.01 5.83
N TYR A 53 4.05 13.09 4.63
CA TYR A 53 5.48 12.89 4.42
C TYR A 53 6.09 14.03 3.60
N PRO A 54 7.33 14.43 3.90
CA PRO A 54 8.04 15.40 3.08
C PRO A 54 8.34 14.80 1.71
N CYS A 55 7.94 15.49 0.63
CA CYS A 55 8.07 14.96 -0.72
C CYS A 55 8.41 16.06 -1.74
N CYS A 56 9.32 15.80 -2.66
CA CYS A 56 9.58 16.73 -3.77
C CYS A 56 8.42 16.70 -4.78
N PHE A 57 8.26 17.76 -5.57
CA PHE A 57 7.20 17.85 -6.56
C PHE A 57 7.26 16.70 -7.59
N SER A 58 8.47 16.34 -8.03
CA SER A 58 8.68 15.28 -9.02
C SER A 58 8.12 13.94 -8.52
N CYS A 59 8.57 13.46 -7.35
CA CYS A 59 8.09 12.20 -6.75
C CYS A 59 6.59 12.22 -6.45
N ASN A 60 6.05 13.35 -5.95
CA ASN A 60 4.61 13.43 -5.69
C ASN A 60 3.82 13.35 -7.00
N SER A 61 4.23 14.10 -8.01
CA SER A 61 3.54 14.15 -9.31
C SER A 61 3.61 12.83 -10.09
N SER A 62 4.72 12.10 -10.01
CA SER A 62 4.90 10.85 -10.74
C SER A 62 4.00 9.73 -10.23
N LYS A 63 3.66 9.74 -8.94
CA LYS A 63 2.81 8.70 -8.32
C LYS A 63 1.33 8.87 -8.62
N LYS A 64 0.88 10.06 -9.04
CA LYS A 64 -0.54 10.43 -9.12
C LYS A 64 -1.44 9.42 -9.87
N ASN A 65 -1.01 8.98 -11.05
CA ASN A 65 -1.81 8.06 -11.88
C ASN A 65 -1.77 6.63 -11.34
N ASP A 66 -0.62 6.22 -10.78
CA ASP A 66 -0.44 4.92 -10.16
C ASP A 66 -1.24 4.83 -8.84
N GLU A 67 -1.26 5.87 -8.01
CA GLU A 67 -2.09 5.94 -6.80
C GLU A 67 -3.59 5.89 -7.13
N GLN A 68 -4.01 6.49 -8.24
CA GLN A 68 -5.37 6.36 -8.74
C GLN A 68 -5.68 4.90 -9.11
N SER A 69 -4.76 4.25 -9.83
CA SER A 69 -4.86 2.85 -10.26
C SER A 69 -4.88 1.89 -9.06
N ILE A 70 -3.99 2.08 -8.09
CA ILE A 70 -3.93 1.32 -6.84
C ILE A 70 -5.23 1.49 -6.06
N GLY A 71 -5.77 2.72 -5.96
CA GLY A 71 -7.05 2.94 -5.29
C GLY A 71 -8.25 2.27 -5.96
N PHE A 72 -8.17 1.99 -7.26
CA PHE A 72 -9.17 1.18 -7.96
C PHE A 72 -8.94 -0.33 -7.75
N ILE A 73 -7.70 -0.80 -7.81
CA ILE A 73 -7.36 -2.21 -7.52
C ILE A 73 -7.78 -2.59 -6.09
N LEU A 74 -7.43 -1.76 -5.11
CA LEU A 74 -7.76 -2.02 -3.71
C LEU A 74 -9.26 -1.98 -3.46
N SER A 75 -10.04 -1.16 -4.18
CA SER A 75 -11.50 -1.17 -4.06
C SER A 75 -12.13 -2.45 -4.59
N LEU A 76 -11.60 -3.00 -5.68
CA LEU A 76 -12.00 -4.32 -6.18
C LEU A 76 -11.62 -5.48 -5.25
N MET A 77 -10.65 -5.26 -4.36
CA MET A 77 -10.12 -6.27 -3.43
C MET A 77 -10.79 -6.27 -2.06
N ASP A 78 -11.57 -5.23 -1.70
CA ASP A 78 -12.20 -5.11 -0.39
C ASP A 78 -13.58 -5.79 -0.39
N TRP A 79 -13.72 -6.84 0.42
CA TRP A 79 -14.95 -7.64 0.50
C TRP A 79 -16.12 -6.92 1.16
N ASN A 80 -15.82 -5.88 1.95
CA ASN A 80 -16.83 -5.14 2.70
C ASN A 80 -17.22 -3.82 2.02
N MET A 81 -16.72 -3.55 0.82
CA MET A 81 -16.98 -2.28 0.16
C MET A 81 -18.34 -2.31 -0.55
N GLU A 82 -19.34 -1.70 0.08
CA GLU A 82 -20.54 -1.23 -0.60
C GLU A 82 -20.22 0.09 -1.33
N GLU A 83 -19.53 0.00 -2.46
CA GLU A 83 -19.26 1.18 -3.29
C GLU A 83 -20.53 1.60 -4.04
N LYS A 84 -20.84 2.90 -4.00
CA LYS A 84 -21.92 3.44 -4.84
C LYS A 84 -21.51 3.30 -6.30
N GLU A 85 -22.45 2.87 -7.14
CA GLU A 85 -22.22 2.69 -8.59
C GLU A 85 -21.60 3.94 -9.24
N ASP A 86 -22.06 5.13 -8.86
CA ASP A 86 -21.51 6.40 -9.35
C ASP A 86 -20.03 6.60 -9.01
N ASP A 87 -19.62 6.25 -7.78
CA ASP A 87 -18.22 6.37 -7.33
C ASP A 87 -17.32 5.40 -8.11
N PHE A 88 -17.80 4.17 -8.30
CA PHE A 88 -17.13 3.17 -9.13
C PHE A 88 -16.95 3.67 -10.57
N LEU A 89 -18.01 4.18 -11.21
CA LEU A 89 -17.97 4.68 -12.59
C LEU A 89 -17.03 5.88 -12.74
N ILE A 90 -16.94 6.75 -11.73
CA ILE A 90 -15.98 7.86 -11.72
C ILE A 90 -14.55 7.34 -11.69
N ARG A 91 -14.23 6.38 -10.81
CA ARG A 91 -12.90 5.76 -10.75
C ARG A 91 -12.57 5.05 -12.07
N TYR A 92 -13.50 4.24 -12.58
CA TYR A 92 -13.34 3.51 -13.84
C TYR A 92 -13.03 4.45 -15.01
N LYS A 93 -13.79 5.55 -15.17
CA LYS A 93 -13.52 6.56 -16.21
C LYS A 93 -12.14 7.17 -16.07
N ALA A 94 -11.70 7.42 -14.83
CA ALA A 94 -10.38 7.98 -14.59
C ALA A 94 -9.25 6.99 -14.93
N ILE A 95 -9.40 5.70 -14.59
CA ILE A 95 -8.46 4.66 -15.01
C ILE A 95 -8.44 4.51 -16.52
N LYS A 96 -9.61 4.47 -17.16
CA LYS A 96 -9.72 4.37 -18.63
C LYS A 96 -8.92 5.49 -19.34
N ASN A 97 -8.90 6.69 -18.76
CA ASN A 97 -8.19 7.83 -19.33
C ASN A 97 -6.69 7.84 -19.00
N ASN A 98 -6.31 7.43 -17.77
CA ASN A 98 -4.94 7.62 -17.27
C ASN A 98 -4.08 6.34 -17.31
N ASN A 99 -4.70 5.16 -17.31
CA ASN A 99 -4.04 3.86 -17.36
C ASN A 99 -4.96 2.79 -18.01
N PRO A 100 -5.24 2.89 -19.32
CA PRO A 100 -6.12 1.94 -20.01
C PRO A 100 -5.58 0.49 -20.00
N LYS A 101 -4.24 0.31 -19.97
CA LYS A 101 -3.59 -1.00 -19.90
C LYS A 101 -4.03 -1.81 -18.69
N LEU A 102 -4.26 -1.15 -17.55
CA LEU A 102 -4.76 -1.82 -16.36
C LEU A 102 -6.14 -2.48 -16.61
N LEU A 103 -7.02 -1.82 -17.36
CA LEU A 103 -8.35 -2.37 -17.66
C LEU A 103 -8.29 -3.53 -18.66
N GLU A 104 -7.32 -3.51 -19.58
CA GLU A 104 -7.09 -4.61 -20.54
C GLU A 104 -6.72 -5.93 -19.84
N GLU A 105 -6.13 -5.84 -18.64
CA GLU A 105 -5.79 -7.01 -17.82
C GLU A 105 -6.99 -7.63 -17.10
N PHE A 106 -8.05 -6.86 -16.87
CA PHE A 106 -9.24 -7.33 -16.17
C PHE A 106 -10.18 -8.05 -17.12
N GLN A 107 -9.88 -9.32 -17.38
CA GLN A 107 -10.75 -10.21 -18.14
C GLN A 107 -11.60 -11.03 -17.18
N GLN A 108 -12.92 -10.90 -17.33
CA GLN A 108 -13.86 -11.71 -16.61
C GLN A 108 -13.70 -13.18 -17.00
N LEU A 109 -13.49 -14.05 -16.01
CA LEU A 109 -13.51 -15.48 -16.23
C LEU A 109 -14.96 -16.00 -16.32
N SER A 110 -15.15 -17.09 -17.06
CA SER A 110 -16.47 -17.73 -17.13
C SER A 110 -16.97 -18.14 -15.74
N LYS A 111 -18.30 -18.25 -15.55
CA LYS A 111 -18.89 -18.70 -14.27
C LYS A 111 -18.33 -20.05 -13.81
N ILE A 112 -18.03 -20.96 -14.74
CA ILE A 112 -17.46 -22.28 -14.45
C ILE A 112 -16.03 -22.14 -13.92
N GLN A 113 -15.19 -21.35 -14.59
CA GLN A 113 -13.81 -21.08 -14.16
C GLN A 113 -13.78 -20.36 -12.80
N SER A 114 -14.61 -19.33 -12.63
CA SER A 114 -14.73 -18.58 -11.37
C SER A 114 -15.11 -19.51 -10.22
N LYS A 115 -16.14 -20.35 -10.38
CA LYS A 115 -16.52 -21.35 -9.37
C LYS A 115 -15.40 -22.34 -9.07
N LYS A 116 -14.67 -22.81 -10.09
CA LYS A 116 -13.54 -23.74 -9.91
C LYS A 116 -12.42 -23.09 -9.09
N ILE A 117 -12.05 -21.85 -9.41
CA ILE A 117 -11.01 -21.09 -8.70
C ILE A 117 -11.42 -20.81 -7.26
N LEU A 118 -12.65 -20.33 -7.03
CA LEU A 118 -13.15 -20.05 -5.68
C LEU A 118 -13.17 -21.30 -4.80
N ARG A 119 -13.60 -22.46 -5.34
CA ARG A 119 -13.54 -23.75 -4.61
C ARG A 119 -12.12 -24.15 -4.27
N HIS A 120 -11.21 -24.04 -5.24
CA HIS A 120 -9.80 -24.37 -5.03
C HIS A 120 -9.19 -23.47 -3.95
N ARG A 121 -9.48 -22.17 -3.99
CA ARG A 121 -8.94 -21.16 -3.08
C ARG A 121 -9.50 -21.27 -1.67
N LEU A 122 -10.78 -21.57 -1.52
CA LEU A 122 -11.50 -21.63 -0.23
C LEU A 122 -11.68 -23.05 0.31
N GLY A 123 -11.07 -24.04 -0.35
CA GLY A 123 -11.05 -25.46 0.05
C GLY A 123 -12.32 -26.26 -0.27
N SER A 124 -13.52 -25.64 -0.28
CA SER A 124 -14.75 -26.35 -0.60
C SER A 124 -15.88 -25.46 -1.14
N GLN A 125 -16.83 -26.07 -1.85
CA GLN A 125 -18.07 -25.40 -2.27
C GLN A 125 -18.91 -24.93 -1.07
N ASN A 126 -18.91 -25.70 0.04
CA ASN A 126 -19.66 -25.32 1.24
C ASN A 126 -19.08 -24.05 1.87
N THR A 127 -17.76 -23.89 1.86
CA THR A 127 -17.09 -22.66 2.31
C THR A 127 -17.51 -21.46 1.45
N VAL A 128 -17.49 -21.60 0.12
CA VAL A 128 -17.94 -20.55 -0.81
C VAL A 128 -19.38 -20.12 -0.52
N ILE A 129 -20.29 -21.09 -0.29
CA ILE A 129 -21.70 -20.80 0.05
C ILE A 129 -21.80 -20.08 1.39
N LYS A 130 -21.11 -20.59 2.41
CA LYS A 130 -21.14 -20.02 3.78
C LYS A 130 -20.64 -18.58 3.80
N LEU A 131 -19.70 -18.23 2.93
CA LEU A 131 -19.17 -16.87 2.75
C LEU A 131 -20.01 -16.01 1.79
N GLY A 132 -21.10 -16.52 1.22
CA GLY A 132 -21.96 -15.76 0.30
C GLY A 132 -21.33 -15.49 -1.07
N MET A 133 -20.32 -16.27 -1.48
CA MET A 133 -19.49 -16.02 -2.66
C MET A 133 -19.94 -16.77 -3.92
N LEU A 134 -21.19 -17.26 -3.97
CA LEU A 134 -21.68 -18.10 -5.07
C LEU A 134 -21.70 -17.37 -6.42
N ASP A 135 -22.04 -16.09 -6.40
CA ASP A 135 -22.20 -15.24 -7.59
C ASP A 135 -20.97 -14.37 -7.86
N TRP A 136 -19.89 -14.57 -7.11
CA TRP A 136 -18.66 -13.85 -7.31
C TRP A 136 -18.02 -14.22 -8.65
N THR A 137 -17.50 -13.19 -9.31
CA THR A 137 -16.78 -13.31 -10.57
C THR A 137 -15.31 -13.10 -10.31
N VAL A 138 -14.48 -14.01 -10.82
CA VAL A 138 -13.03 -13.87 -10.77
C VAL A 138 -12.57 -13.15 -12.03
N PHE A 139 -11.67 -12.18 -11.84
CA PHE A 139 -11.00 -11.45 -12.90
C PHE A 139 -9.53 -11.86 -12.96
N THR A 140 -8.95 -11.86 -14.16
CA THR A 140 -7.51 -11.95 -14.32
C THR A 140 -6.83 -10.68 -13.83
N CYS A 141 -5.60 -10.80 -13.35
CA CYS A 141 -4.70 -9.69 -13.05
C CYS A 141 -3.40 -9.94 -13.81
N GLY A 142 -2.84 -8.91 -14.43
CA GLY A 142 -1.65 -9.04 -15.26
C GLY A 142 -0.41 -8.36 -14.67
N PRO A 143 0.60 -8.13 -15.52
CA PRO A 143 1.84 -7.46 -15.13
C PRO A 143 1.66 -6.05 -14.54
N GLU A 144 0.69 -5.27 -15.00
CA GLU A 144 0.43 -3.91 -14.55
C GLU A 144 -0.15 -3.88 -13.13
N VAL A 145 -1.12 -4.75 -12.81
CA VAL A 145 -1.57 -4.95 -11.42
C VAL A 145 -0.39 -5.34 -10.54
N THR A 146 0.46 -6.25 -11.02
CA THR A 146 1.63 -6.72 -10.28
C THR A 146 2.62 -5.58 -10.01
N ARG A 147 2.93 -4.77 -11.03
CA ARG A 147 3.79 -3.58 -10.93
C ARG A 147 3.24 -2.59 -9.90
N LEU A 148 1.97 -2.22 -10.03
CA LEU A 148 1.32 -1.25 -9.13
C LEU A 148 1.30 -1.71 -7.67
N LEU A 149 1.02 -2.98 -7.42
CA LEU A 149 1.07 -3.52 -6.06
C LEU A 149 2.49 -3.63 -5.51
N ASN A 150 3.51 -3.85 -6.36
CA ASN A 150 4.91 -3.78 -5.93
C ASN A 150 5.33 -2.35 -5.59
N GLU A 151 4.94 -1.36 -6.40
CA GLU A 151 5.16 0.06 -6.12
C GLU A 151 4.50 0.48 -4.80
N LEU A 152 3.26 0.03 -4.54
CA LEU A 152 2.59 0.25 -3.26
C LEU A 152 3.44 -0.26 -2.08
N CYS A 153 4.01 -1.47 -2.18
CA CYS A 153 4.91 -2.02 -1.16
C CYS A 153 6.16 -1.17 -0.98
N VAL A 154 6.78 -0.72 -2.07
CA VAL A 154 7.98 0.13 -2.04
C VAL A 154 7.69 1.46 -1.36
N TRP A 155 6.61 2.14 -1.74
CA TRP A 155 6.26 3.43 -1.15
C TRP A 155 5.86 3.29 0.33
N PHE A 156 5.18 2.19 0.68
CA PHE A 156 4.87 1.90 2.08
C PHE A 156 6.13 1.62 2.90
N ALA A 157 7.08 0.88 2.34
CA ALA A 157 8.36 0.63 2.98
C ALA A 157 9.17 1.93 3.21
N GLN A 158 9.28 2.80 2.20
CA GLN A 158 10.02 4.06 2.32
C GLN A 158 9.37 5.00 3.34
N THR A 159 8.05 5.17 3.28
CA THR A 159 7.31 6.04 4.21
C THR A 159 7.27 5.47 5.63
N GLY A 160 7.10 4.15 5.78
CA GLY A 160 7.16 3.48 7.06
C GLY A 160 8.54 3.56 7.70
N TYR A 161 9.61 3.30 6.93
CA TYR A 161 10.99 3.46 7.40
C TYR A 161 11.25 4.90 7.87
N PHE A 162 10.86 5.90 7.06
CA PHE A 162 11.00 7.30 7.45
C PHE A 162 10.19 7.64 8.71
N LYS A 163 8.94 7.18 8.81
CA LYS A 163 8.08 7.45 9.98
C LYS A 163 8.67 6.92 11.28
N HIS A 164 9.28 5.74 11.22
CA HIS A 164 9.70 5.01 12.43
C HIS A 164 11.18 5.15 12.76
N ASN A 165 12.01 5.58 11.81
CA ASN A 165 13.44 5.83 12.03
C ASN A 165 13.85 7.30 11.88
N LEU A 166 12.98 8.16 11.33
CA LEU A 166 13.29 9.56 10.97
C LEU A 166 14.50 9.69 10.03
N GLU A 167 14.71 8.66 9.21
CA GLU A 167 15.81 8.54 8.26
C GLU A 167 15.25 8.26 6.86
N ILE A 168 15.92 8.79 5.83
CA ILE A 168 15.58 8.50 4.44
C ILE A 168 16.08 7.09 4.11
N PHE A 169 15.18 6.25 3.61
CA PHE A 169 15.52 4.88 3.27
C PHE A 169 16.49 4.83 2.07
N SER A 170 17.58 4.06 2.21
CA SER A 170 18.48 3.65 1.13
C SER A 170 18.81 2.17 1.30
N GLY A 171 18.44 1.34 0.33
CA GLY A 171 18.58 -0.11 0.41
C GLY A 171 17.59 -0.83 -0.50
N GLU A 172 17.07 -1.97 -0.07
CA GLU A 172 16.15 -2.77 -0.88
C GLU A 172 14.86 -3.10 -0.14
N VAL A 173 13.78 -3.21 -0.88
CA VAL A 173 12.48 -3.66 -0.38
C VAL A 173 12.22 -5.05 -0.92
N ILE A 174 12.05 -5.98 0.00
CA ILE A 174 11.57 -7.33 -0.25
C ILE A 174 10.12 -7.38 0.19
N SER A 175 9.22 -7.87 -0.66
CA SER A 175 7.80 -7.93 -0.35
C SER A 175 7.15 -9.24 -0.77
N TYR A 176 6.09 -9.60 -0.06
CA TYR A 176 5.27 -10.76 -0.34
C TYR A 176 3.79 -10.42 -0.14
N LYS A 177 2.94 -10.92 -1.03
CA LYS A 177 1.49 -10.72 -0.98
C LYS A 177 0.85 -12.01 -0.51
N ILE A 178 0.35 -12.01 0.72
CA ILE A 178 -0.27 -13.17 1.36
C ILE A 178 -1.77 -13.13 1.05
N PRO A 179 -2.32 -14.11 0.32
CA PRO A 179 -3.76 -14.19 0.16
C PRO A 179 -4.46 -14.36 1.52
N SER A 180 -5.55 -13.63 1.74
CA SER A 180 -6.27 -13.56 3.03
C SER A 180 -6.77 -14.91 3.55
N GLU A 181 -7.00 -15.89 2.67
CA GLU A 181 -7.37 -17.24 3.07
C GLU A 181 -6.30 -17.94 3.93
N TYR A 182 -5.02 -17.53 3.81
CA TYR A 182 -3.92 -18.05 4.61
C TYR A 182 -3.81 -17.39 6.00
N VAL A 183 -4.63 -16.38 6.31
CA VAL A 183 -4.65 -15.72 7.65
C VAL A 183 -5.07 -16.67 8.76
N ASN A 184 -5.84 -17.71 8.45
CA ASN A 184 -6.26 -18.71 9.44
C ASN A 184 -5.13 -19.66 9.86
N GLU A 185 -3.96 -19.57 9.24
CA GLU A 185 -2.83 -20.39 9.63
C GLU A 185 -2.20 -19.90 10.93
N GLN A 186 -1.99 -20.79 11.89
CA GLN A 186 -1.35 -20.46 13.18
C GLN A 186 0.01 -19.77 12.98
N ASN A 187 0.77 -20.19 11.96
CA ASN A 187 2.07 -19.61 11.63
C ASN A 187 1.98 -18.12 11.27
N PHE A 188 0.90 -17.69 10.64
CA PHE A 188 0.67 -16.30 10.31
C PHE A 188 0.56 -15.45 11.59
N TRP A 189 -0.29 -15.86 12.53
CA TRP A 189 -0.46 -15.14 13.80
C TRP A 189 0.81 -15.14 14.64
N ASN A 190 1.56 -16.24 14.65
CA ASN A 190 2.87 -16.30 15.30
C ASN A 190 3.88 -15.28 14.73
N ILE A 191 3.75 -14.89 13.45
CA ILE A 191 4.57 -13.82 12.84
C ILE A 191 4.03 -12.44 13.25
N ILE A 192 2.71 -12.24 13.19
CA ILE A 192 2.05 -10.98 13.60
C ILE A 192 2.41 -10.62 15.05
N GLU A 193 2.34 -11.59 15.96
CA GLU A 193 2.59 -11.38 17.40
C GLU A 193 4.03 -10.93 17.70
N LYS A 194 4.99 -11.25 16.81
CA LYS A 194 6.37 -10.78 16.91
C LYS A 194 6.54 -9.33 16.46
N MET A 195 5.57 -8.75 15.74
CA MET A 195 5.58 -7.35 15.35
C MET A 195 4.99 -6.48 16.46
N VAL A 196 5.87 -5.94 17.31
CA VAL A 196 5.50 -5.17 18.52
C VAL A 196 4.93 -3.78 18.24
N GLY A 197 5.23 -3.20 17.07
CA GLY A 197 4.80 -1.87 16.68
C GLY A 197 3.32 -1.80 16.34
N ILE A 198 2.55 -1.06 17.13
CA ILE A 198 1.12 -0.80 16.92
C ILE A 198 0.96 0.70 16.59
N PRO A 199 0.70 1.04 15.32
CA PRO A 199 0.52 2.42 14.92
C PRO A 199 -0.83 2.97 15.38
N ILE A 200 -0.87 4.28 15.64
CA ILE A 200 -2.13 4.99 15.83
C ILE A 200 -2.76 5.24 14.46
N ILE A 201 -4.00 4.79 14.29
CA ILE A 201 -4.78 4.87 13.05
C ILE A 201 -6.12 5.53 13.36
N VAL A 202 -6.13 6.86 13.38
CA VAL A 202 -7.30 7.67 13.73
C VAL A 202 -7.51 8.81 12.74
N GLU A 203 -8.77 9.18 12.50
CA GLU A 203 -9.20 10.38 11.76
C GLU A 203 -10.22 11.12 12.62
N THR A 204 -9.98 12.40 12.93
CA THR A 204 -10.80 13.23 13.82
C THR A 204 -11.19 12.53 15.12
N GLY A 205 -10.25 11.78 15.71
CA GLY A 205 -10.44 11.01 16.96
C GLY A 205 -11.14 9.66 16.80
N HIS A 206 -11.61 9.30 15.61
CA HIS A 206 -12.22 8.00 15.35
C HIS A 206 -11.18 6.99 14.87
N ASN A 207 -11.18 5.79 15.46
CA ASN A 207 -10.37 4.68 14.99
C ASN A 207 -10.86 4.21 13.61
N ILE A 208 -9.98 4.23 12.61
CA ILE A 208 -10.27 3.78 11.24
C ILE A 208 -9.44 2.53 10.86
N SER A 209 -8.99 1.76 11.84
CA SER A 209 -8.17 0.55 11.63
C SER A 209 -8.88 -0.54 10.83
N ASN A 210 -10.20 -0.44 10.69
CA ASN A 210 -10.98 -1.30 9.79
C ASN A 210 -10.77 -0.99 8.30
N GLN A 211 -10.27 0.21 7.96
CA GLN A 211 -9.95 0.60 6.58
C GLN A 211 -8.46 0.45 6.26
N PHE A 212 -7.60 0.58 7.27
CA PHE A 212 -6.17 0.40 7.10
C PHE A 212 -5.57 -0.09 8.40
N PHE A 213 -4.80 -1.15 8.31
CA PHE A 213 -4.14 -1.73 9.47
C PHE A 213 -2.71 -2.06 9.09
N TYR A 214 -1.79 -1.84 10.02
CA TYR A 214 -0.49 -2.47 9.95
C TYR A 214 0.09 -2.77 11.33
N ARG A 215 1.03 -3.71 11.35
CA ARG A 215 1.96 -3.98 12.45
C ARG A 215 3.36 -3.84 11.91
N TYR A 216 4.29 -3.47 12.77
CA TYR A 216 5.66 -3.30 12.33
C TYR A 216 6.69 -3.62 13.41
N PHE A 217 7.93 -3.76 12.96
CA PHE A 217 9.13 -3.71 13.77
C PHE A 217 10.15 -2.85 13.01
N SER A 218 10.81 -1.94 13.70
CA SER A 218 11.79 -1.03 13.09
C SER A 218 13.09 -1.02 13.87
N THR A 219 14.18 -0.94 13.13
CA THR A 219 15.55 -0.79 13.64
C THR A 219 16.28 0.20 12.75
N LYS A 220 17.46 0.65 13.20
CA LYS A 220 18.34 1.50 12.38
C LYS A 220 18.75 0.87 11.03
N GLY A 221 18.66 -0.45 10.90
CA GLY A 221 19.07 -1.17 9.69
C GLY A 221 17.91 -1.60 8.79
N GLY A 222 16.68 -1.55 9.28
CA GLY A 222 15.54 -2.09 8.54
C GLY A 222 14.19 -1.84 9.17
N PHE A 223 13.17 -1.94 8.32
CA PHE A 223 11.76 -1.79 8.65
C PHE A 223 10.98 -2.99 8.13
N PHE A 224 10.28 -3.67 9.02
CA PHE A 224 9.49 -4.84 8.72
C PHE A 224 8.05 -4.53 9.06
N SER A 225 7.13 -4.85 8.15
CA SER A 225 5.73 -4.59 8.41
C SER A 225 4.84 -5.56 7.68
N ILE A 226 3.70 -5.83 8.30
CA ILE A 226 2.54 -6.37 7.60
C ILE A 226 1.44 -5.33 7.61
N PHE A 227 0.85 -5.08 6.44
CA PHE A 227 -0.22 -4.12 6.28
C PHE A 227 -1.33 -4.63 5.37
N GLN A 228 -2.51 -4.02 5.51
CA GLN A 228 -3.70 -4.39 4.75
C GLN A 228 -4.66 -3.19 4.64
N PHE A 229 -5.52 -3.17 3.63
CA PHE A 229 -6.59 -2.18 3.43
C PHE A 229 -7.96 -2.84 3.45
N GLY A 230 -8.91 -2.31 4.20
CA GLY A 230 -10.28 -2.83 4.30
C GLY A 230 -10.33 -4.27 4.85
N ALA A 231 -11.23 -5.08 4.29
CA ALA A 231 -11.19 -6.54 4.37
C ALA A 231 -10.62 -7.10 3.06
N PRO A 232 -9.28 -7.12 2.90
CA PRO A 232 -8.69 -7.33 1.59
C PRO A 232 -8.56 -8.80 1.26
N GLN A 233 -8.53 -9.08 -0.04
CA GLN A 233 -8.06 -10.36 -0.57
C GLN A 233 -6.59 -10.67 -0.26
N TYR A 234 -5.77 -9.66 0.07
CA TYR A 234 -4.35 -9.79 0.33
C TYR A 234 -3.88 -8.99 1.53
N LEU A 235 -2.96 -9.56 2.29
CA LEU A 235 -2.06 -8.82 3.16
C LEU A 235 -0.71 -8.64 2.49
N PHE A 236 -0.04 -7.56 2.85
CA PHE A 236 1.26 -7.22 2.29
C PHE A 236 2.30 -7.34 3.40
N LEU A 237 3.22 -8.28 3.24
CA LEU A 237 4.41 -8.38 4.06
C LEU A 237 5.54 -7.63 3.36
N ILE A 238 6.21 -6.75 4.09
CA ILE A 238 7.35 -5.98 3.60
C ILE A 238 8.53 -6.06 4.55
N CYS A 239 9.70 -6.01 3.95
CA CYS A 239 11.01 -5.98 4.59
C CYS A 239 11.86 -4.96 3.84
N ALA A 240 12.06 -3.78 4.43
CA ALA A 240 12.97 -2.76 3.93
C ALA A 240 14.31 -2.93 4.65
N LEU A 241 15.37 -3.28 3.92
CA LEU A 241 16.70 -3.46 4.47
C LEU A 241 17.60 -2.37 3.92
N SER A 242 18.28 -1.64 4.80
CA SER A 242 19.28 -0.66 4.38
C SER A 242 20.44 -1.32 3.63
N GLU A 243 21.15 -0.58 2.79
CA GLU A 243 22.28 -1.09 2.00
C GLU A 243 23.31 -1.90 2.81
N ARG A 244 23.55 -1.51 4.07
CA ARG A 244 24.50 -2.19 4.97
C ARG A 244 24.01 -3.55 5.47
N HIS A 245 22.70 -3.78 5.42
CA HIS A 245 22.03 -4.98 5.93
C HIS A 245 21.38 -5.79 4.80
N THR A 246 21.48 -5.33 3.55
CA THR A 246 20.98 -6.06 2.40
C THR A 246 21.77 -7.36 2.24
N PRO A 247 21.09 -8.53 2.26
CA PRO A 247 21.77 -9.79 2.10
C PRO A 247 22.36 -9.95 0.71
N THR A 248 23.51 -10.63 0.65
CA THR A 248 24.23 -10.95 -0.60
C THR A 248 23.60 -12.11 -1.37
N TYR A 249 22.66 -12.86 -0.79
CA TYR A 249 21.99 -13.95 -1.51
C TYR A 249 21.03 -13.43 -2.58
N SER A 250 21.04 -14.10 -3.73
CA SER A 250 20.26 -13.74 -4.91
C SER A 250 18.83 -14.30 -4.87
N ASP A 251 18.65 -15.47 -4.28
CA ASP A 251 17.46 -16.26 -4.51
C ASP A 251 16.38 -15.95 -3.48
N LEU A 252 15.28 -15.36 -3.96
CA LEU A 252 14.07 -15.23 -3.18
C LEU A 252 13.15 -16.44 -3.42
N PRO A 253 12.39 -16.89 -2.41
CA PRO A 253 11.38 -17.91 -2.61
C PRO A 253 10.34 -17.46 -3.66
N SER A 254 9.67 -18.42 -4.29
CA SER A 254 8.63 -18.12 -5.28
C SER A 254 7.55 -17.19 -4.72
N GLY A 255 7.14 -16.21 -5.53
CA GLY A 255 6.11 -15.22 -5.19
C GLY A 255 6.61 -14.00 -4.42
N TRP A 256 7.86 -13.98 -3.95
CA TRP A 256 8.48 -12.77 -3.39
C TRP A 256 8.95 -11.81 -4.48
N SER A 257 8.90 -10.51 -4.18
CA SER A 257 9.38 -9.44 -5.05
C SER A 257 10.54 -8.70 -4.39
N ARG A 258 11.54 -8.32 -5.21
CA ARG A 258 12.67 -7.46 -4.84
C ARG A 258 12.57 -6.17 -5.64
N SER A 259 12.66 -5.02 -4.98
CA SER A 259 12.69 -3.72 -5.66
C SER A 259 14.03 -3.45 -6.38
N GLY A 260 15.09 -4.17 -6.01
CA GLY A 260 16.47 -3.73 -6.22
C GLY A 260 16.81 -2.52 -5.34
N PRO A 261 18.02 -1.94 -5.51
CA PRO A 261 18.45 -0.78 -4.76
C PRO A 261 17.56 0.43 -5.04
N ILE A 262 16.96 0.97 -3.98
CA ILE A 262 16.20 2.21 -3.96
C ILE A 262 16.79 3.12 -2.89
N GLY A 263 16.79 4.43 -3.13
CA GLY A 263 17.36 5.37 -2.18
C GLY A 263 17.50 6.77 -2.73
N PRO A 264 18.05 7.69 -1.93
CA PRO A 264 18.30 9.04 -2.38
C PRO A 264 19.28 9.05 -3.56
N LYS A 265 18.96 9.87 -4.56
CA LYS A 265 19.85 10.06 -5.73
C LYS A 265 21.09 10.86 -5.36
N ILE A 266 20.98 11.70 -4.33
CA ILE A 266 22.07 12.47 -3.75
C ILE A 266 22.70 11.63 -2.67
N ARG A 267 23.97 11.26 -2.85
CA ARG A 267 24.77 10.77 -1.74
C ARG A 267 25.02 11.94 -0.81
N PHE A 268 24.52 11.85 0.43
CA PHE A 268 24.95 12.77 1.47
C PHE A 268 26.40 12.40 1.78
N ASP A 269 27.33 13.20 1.28
CA ASP A 269 28.72 13.15 1.73
C ASP A 269 28.69 13.60 3.20
N ASN A 270 28.65 12.63 4.11
CA ASN A 270 28.80 12.83 5.55
C ASN A 270 30.27 12.91 5.92
#